data_AF-A0A1Y4U3H2-F1
#
_entry.id   AF-A0A1Y4U3H2-F1
#
_cell.length_a   1.000
_cell.length_b   1.000
_cell.length_c   1.000
_cell.angle_alpha   90.00
_cell.angle_beta   90.00
_cell.angle_gamma   90.00
#
_symmetry.space_group_name_H-M   'P 1'
#
loop_
_entity.id
_entity.type
_entity.pdbx_description
1 polymer ?
#
loop_
_entity_poly.entity_id
_entity_poly.type
_entity_poly.pdbx_seq_one_letter_code
_entity_poly.pdbx_strand_id
1 'polypeptide(L)'
;MEELLREVLSGSRMLHFEGTKKDEAPLVEAAGRGAGYVEDEGALYEKMTVRKYLKFFAGLSGTEKRVRSAVEQMHLSELLGKRLSSCTEGQKKRVRIAREIVRGGRGLLYPEPHRL
;
A
#
# COMPACT_ATOMS: atom_id res chain seq x y z
N MET A 1 7.61 11.04 -19.50
CA MET A 1 6.86 10.64 -18.28
C MET A 1 7.45 9.36 -17.67
N GLU A 2 7.67 8.31 -18.47
CA GLU A 2 8.31 7.06 -17.99
C GLU A 2 9.68 7.25 -17.32
N GLU A 3 10.52 8.13 -17.87
CA GLU A 3 11.87 8.36 -17.35
C GLU A 3 11.86 9.00 -15.95
N LEU A 4 10.97 9.98 -15.73
CA LEU A 4 10.70 10.60 -14.43
C LEU A 4 10.12 9.58 -13.43
N LEU A 5 9.21 8.70 -13.88
CA LEU A 5 8.66 7.64 -13.05
C LEU A 5 9.74 6.64 -12.62
N ARG A 6 10.62 6.22 -13.54
CA ARG A 6 11.74 5.32 -13.22
C ARG A 6 12.68 5.96 -12.22
N GLU A 7 13.01 7.24 -12.37
CA GLU A 7 13.83 7.98 -11.42
C GLU A 7 13.18 8.01 -10.03
N VAL A 8 11.90 8.39 -9.96
CA VAL A 8 11.16 8.49 -8.70
C VAL A 8 10.98 7.14 -8.00
N LEU A 9 10.75 6.06 -8.74
CA LEU A 9 10.59 4.70 -8.20
C LEU A 9 11.94 4.01 -7.90
N SER A 10 13.05 4.53 -8.41
CA SER A 10 14.40 3.96 -8.18
C SER A 10 14.92 4.22 -6.76
N GLY A 11 14.61 5.39 -6.21
CA GLY A 11 14.74 5.63 -4.77
C GLY A 11 13.46 5.11 -4.12
N SER A 12 13.56 4.34 -3.03
CA SER A 12 12.45 3.72 -2.28
C SER A 12 11.39 4.71 -1.75
N ARG A 13 10.79 5.51 -2.62
CA ARG A 13 9.87 6.62 -2.36
C ARG A 13 8.47 6.17 -2.72
N MET A 14 7.55 6.39 -1.80
CA MET A 14 6.14 6.22 -2.05
C MET A 14 5.67 7.33 -2.99
N LEU A 15 5.04 6.99 -4.12
CA LEU A 15 4.53 7.93 -5.10
C LEU A 15 3.00 7.87 -5.08
N HIS A 16 2.38 8.77 -4.32
CA HIS A 16 0.92 8.92 -4.38
C HIS A 16 0.54 9.58 -5.72
N PHE A 17 -0.39 8.99 -6.46
CA PHE A 17 -0.86 9.50 -7.73
C PHE A 17 -2.38 9.59 -7.72
N GLU A 18 -2.93 10.78 -7.89
CA GLU A 18 -4.37 10.97 -8.06
C GLU A 18 -4.69 11.09 -9.54
N GLY A 19 -5.54 10.20 -10.06
CA GLY A 19 -5.95 10.24 -11.45
C GLY A 19 -7.08 9.28 -11.75
N THR A 20 -7.54 9.29 -12.99
CA THR A 20 -8.64 8.45 -13.46
C THR A 20 -8.16 7.03 -13.73
N LYS A 21 -9.10 6.07 -13.86
CA LYS A 21 -8.79 4.71 -14.36
C LYS A 21 -8.02 4.69 -15.69
N LYS A 22 -8.13 5.74 -16.52
CA LYS A 22 -7.37 5.84 -17.78
C LYS A 22 -5.88 6.12 -17.55
N ASP A 23 -5.54 6.76 -16.44
CA ASP A 23 -4.17 7.09 -16.05
C ASP A 23 -3.48 5.91 -15.35
N GLU A 24 -4.26 5.01 -14.76
CA GLU A 24 -3.79 3.82 -14.02
C GLU A 24 -2.98 2.85 -14.89
N ALA A 25 -3.50 2.46 -16.06
CA ALA A 25 -2.84 1.45 -16.91
C ALA A 25 -1.44 1.89 -17.39
N PRO A 26 -1.25 3.11 -17.93
CA PRO A 26 0.08 3.61 -18.29
C PRO A 26 1.05 3.67 -17.09
N LEU A 27 0.55 3.97 -15.89
CA LEU A 27 1.39 4.06 -14.69
C LEU A 27 1.85 2.70 -14.18
N VAL A 28 0.95 1.71 -14.19
CA VAL A 28 1.29 0.33 -13.83
C VAL A 28 2.32 -0.24 -14.81
N GLU A 29 2.16 0.03 -16.11
CA GLU A 29 3.13 -0.35 -17.14
C GLU A 29 4.49 0.30 -16.89
N ALA A 30 4.52 1.62 -16.66
CA ALA A 30 5.75 2.37 -16.43
C ALA A 30 6.47 1.97 -15.13
N ALA A 31 5.72 1.60 -14.08
CA ALA A 31 6.28 1.27 -12.77
C ALA A 31 7.02 -0.09 -12.74
N GLY A 32 6.68 -0.99 -13.65
CA GLY A 32 7.34 -2.28 -13.82
C GLY A 32 7.16 -3.24 -12.62
N ARG A 33 7.82 -4.41 -12.69
CA ARG A 33 7.62 -5.53 -11.74
C ARG A 33 8.05 -5.26 -10.29
N GLY A 34 8.69 -4.12 -10.01
CA GLY A 34 9.24 -3.76 -8.70
C GLY A 34 8.35 -2.84 -7.86
N ALA A 35 7.29 -2.28 -8.46
CA ALA A 35 6.36 -1.39 -7.77
C ALA A 35 5.20 -2.18 -7.14
N GLY A 36 4.83 -1.79 -5.92
CA GLY A 36 3.57 -2.18 -5.29
C GLY A 36 2.44 -1.28 -5.78
N TYR A 37 1.29 -1.88 -6.05
CA TYR A 37 0.08 -1.19 -6.46
C TYR A 37 -1.00 -1.40 -5.40
N VAL A 38 -1.63 -0.32 -4.96
CA VAL A 38 -2.72 -0.36 -3.97
C VAL A 38 -4.03 -0.04 -4.66
N GLU A 39 -4.80 -1.07 -4.93
CA GLU A 39 -6.20 -0.93 -5.37
C GLU A 39 -7.08 -0.42 -4.23
N ASP A 40 -7.98 0.51 -4.55
CA ASP A 40 -8.95 1.05 -3.59
C ASP A 40 -9.99 -0.01 -3.16
N GLU A 41 -10.40 -0.88 -4.10
CA GLU A 41 -11.34 -1.99 -3.85
C GLU A 41 -10.66 -3.23 -3.27
N GLY A 42 -9.36 -3.18 -2.99
CA GLY A 42 -8.60 -4.33 -2.51
C GLY A 42 -9.21 -4.92 -1.24
N ALA A 43 -9.67 -6.18 -1.33
CA ALA A 43 -10.35 -6.87 -0.24
C ALA A 43 -9.45 -6.95 1.00
N LEU A 44 -9.87 -6.29 2.07
CA LEU A 44 -9.30 -6.47 3.39
C LEU A 44 -9.90 -7.74 4.00
N TYR A 45 -9.07 -8.54 4.67
CA TYR A 45 -9.56 -9.68 5.45
C TYR A 45 -10.28 -9.15 6.69
N GLU A 46 -11.53 -8.71 6.55
CA GLU A 46 -12.27 -7.89 7.53
C GLU A 46 -12.33 -8.49 8.94
N LYS A 47 -12.27 -9.83 9.04
CA LYS A 47 -12.27 -10.57 10.31
C LYS A 47 -10.91 -10.56 11.03
N MET A 48 -9.82 -10.21 10.35
CA MET A 48 -8.48 -10.14 10.92
C MET A 48 -8.25 -8.81 11.63
N THR A 49 -7.36 -8.83 12.63
CA THR A 49 -6.82 -7.59 13.18
C THR A 49 -5.76 -7.01 12.26
N VAL A 50 -5.53 -5.70 12.34
CA VAL A 50 -4.47 -5.02 11.57
C VAL A 50 -3.12 -5.73 11.74
N ARG A 51 -2.77 -6.12 12.98
CA ARG A 51 -1.53 -6.87 13.24
C ARG A 51 -1.47 -8.20 12.50
N LYS A 52 -2.53 -9.01 12.54
CA LYS A 52 -2.57 -10.33 11.87
C LYS A 52 -2.46 -10.17 10.37
N TYR A 53 -3.17 -9.18 9.82
CA TYR A 53 -3.14 -8.86 8.40
C TYR A 53 -1.73 -8.50 7.91
N LEU A 54 -1.04 -7.57 8.59
CA LEU A 54 0.31 -7.17 8.19
C LEU A 54 1.32 -8.31 8.36
N LYS A 55 1.22 -9.10 9.45
CA LYS A 55 2.09 -10.28 9.65
C LYS A 55 1.85 -11.36 8.60
N PHE A 56 0.62 -11.56 8.15
CA PHE A 56 0.29 -12.52 7.11
C PHE A 56 1.05 -12.20 5.80
N PHE A 57 0.96 -10.96 5.33
CA PHE A 57 1.69 -10.56 4.12
C PHE A 57 3.21 -10.53 4.30
N ALA A 58 3.70 -10.22 5.50
CA ALA A 58 5.12 -10.30 5.81
C ALA A 58 5.64 -11.75 5.70
N GLY A 59 4.89 -12.72 6.24
CA GLY A 59 5.23 -14.15 6.13
C GLY A 59 5.24 -14.66 4.70
N LEU A 60 4.31 -14.19 3.86
CA LEU A 60 4.27 -14.55 2.44
C LEU A 60 5.47 -14.01 1.64
N SER A 61 6.09 -12.92 2.10
CA SER A 61 7.17 -12.24 1.39
C SER A 61 8.53 -12.33 2.07
N GLY A 62 8.64 -12.94 3.25
CA GLY A 62 9.88 -13.03 4.04
C GLY A 62 10.39 -11.66 4.53
N THR A 63 9.47 -10.74 4.82
CA THR A 63 9.78 -9.33 5.14
C THR A 63 9.32 -8.91 6.54
N GLU A 64 9.33 -9.81 7.51
CA GLU A 64 8.89 -9.58 8.90
C GLU A 64 9.54 -8.34 9.52
N LYS A 65 10.82 -8.09 9.19
CA LYS A 65 11.57 -6.90 9.61
C LYS A 65 10.95 -5.57 9.16
N ARG A 66 10.13 -5.56 8.10
CA ARG A 66 9.47 -4.37 7.56
C ARG A 66 8.16 -4.03 8.26
N VAL A 67 7.55 -4.96 9.00
CA VAL A 67 6.24 -4.74 9.66
C VAL A 67 6.31 -3.54 10.61
N ARG A 68 7.37 -3.45 11.41
CA ARG A 68 7.54 -2.33 12.35
C ARG A 68 7.59 -0.98 11.62
N SER A 69 8.42 -0.89 10.58
CA SER A 69 8.55 0.34 9.80
C SER A 69 7.25 0.73 9.10
N ALA A 70 6.51 -0.22 8.53
CA ALA A 70 5.23 0.05 7.90
C ALA A 70 4.17 0.56 8.90
N VAL A 71 4.16 0.00 10.12
CA VAL A 71 3.26 0.44 11.20
C VAL A 71 3.60 1.87 11.65
N GLU A 72 4.88 2.19 11.78
CA GLU A 72 5.36 3.52 12.15
C GLU A 72 5.03 4.54 11.05
N GLN A 73 5.39 4.27 9.79
CA GLN A 73 5.16 5.17 8.65
C GLN A 73 3.66 5.48 8.43
N MET A 74 2.79 4.50 8.67
CA MET A 74 1.34 4.64 8.45
C MET A 74 0.54 4.95 9.74
N HIS A 75 1.23 5.26 10.84
CA HIS A 75 0.62 5.59 12.14
C HIS A 75 -0.45 4.57 12.57
N LEU A 76 -0.07 3.28 12.57
CA LEU A 76 -0.99 2.16 12.83
C LEU A 76 -0.86 1.55 14.23
N SER A 77 0.03 2.05 15.09
CA SER A 77 0.34 1.46 16.40
C SER A 77 -0.92 1.20 17.25
N GLU A 78 -1.77 2.21 17.39
CA GLU A 78 -3.04 2.13 18.15
C GLU A 78 -4.10 1.25 17.48
N LEU A 79 -3.94 0.94 16.19
CA LEU A 79 -4.90 0.15 15.42
C LEU A 79 -4.55 -1.34 15.37
N LEU A 80 -3.36 -1.75 15.86
CA LEU A 80 -2.87 -3.12 15.72
C LEU A 80 -3.81 -4.18 16.31
N GLY A 81 -4.53 -3.86 17.38
CA GLY A 81 -5.51 -4.73 18.01
C GLY A 81 -6.90 -4.69 17.35
N LYS A 82 -7.17 -3.68 16.55
CA LYS A 82 -8.48 -3.43 15.94
C LYS A 82 -8.73 -4.40 14.79
N ARG A 83 -9.97 -4.91 14.67
CA ARG A 83 -10.42 -5.67 13.49
C ARG A 83 -10.57 -4.73 12.30
N LEU A 84 -10.19 -5.18 11.12
CA LEU A 84 -10.32 -4.38 9.89
C LEU A 84 -11.77 -3.96 9.64
N SER A 85 -12.73 -4.81 10.00
CA SER A 85 -14.17 -4.50 9.89
C SER A 85 -14.63 -3.29 10.71
N SER A 86 -13.83 -2.89 11.70
CA SER A 86 -14.11 -1.74 12.57
C SER A 86 -13.24 -0.53 12.26
N CYS A 87 -12.34 -0.63 11.29
CA CYS A 87 -11.54 0.49 10.83
C CYS A 87 -12.38 1.43 9.94
N THR A 88 -12.15 2.74 10.05
CA THR A 88 -12.70 3.70 9.08
C THR A 88 -12.04 3.49 7.72
N GLU A 89 -12.65 3.98 6.63
CA GLU A 89 -12.06 3.84 5.30
C GLU A 89 -10.66 4.49 5.21
N GLY A 90 -10.44 5.65 5.86
CA GLY A 90 -9.11 6.24 5.95
C GLY A 90 -8.09 5.36 6.72
N GLN A 91 -8.53 4.64 7.75
CA GLN A 91 -7.69 3.67 8.46
C GLN A 91 -7.39 2.45 7.57
N LYS A 92 -8.41 1.94 6.87
CA LYS A 92 -8.28 0.84 5.91
C LYS A 92 -7.30 1.19 4.78
N LYS A 93 -7.40 2.40 4.22
CA LYS A 93 -6.45 2.94 3.23
C LYS A 93 -5.01 2.88 3.74
N ARG A 94 -4.75 3.40 4.95
CA ARG A 94 -3.40 3.32 5.57
C ARG A 94 -2.92 1.88 5.76
N VAL A 95 -3.82 0.94 6.08
CA VAL A 95 -3.47 -0.49 6.17
C VAL A 95 -3.15 -1.10 4.80
N ARG A 96 -3.89 -0.73 3.73
CA ARG A 96 -3.59 -1.18 2.37
C ARG A 96 -2.21 -0.68 1.90
N ILE A 97 -1.87 0.58 2.21
CA ILE A 97 -0.54 1.13 1.92
C ILE A 97 0.53 0.40 2.74
N ALA A 98 0.30 0.20 4.05
CA ALA A 98 1.22 -0.55 4.91
C ALA A 98 1.48 -1.98 4.42
N ARG A 99 0.47 -2.66 3.82
CA ARG A 99 0.64 -3.99 3.21
C ARG A 99 1.72 -3.97 2.13
N GLU A 100 1.71 -2.99 1.25
CA GLU A 100 2.68 -2.93 0.14
C GLU A 100 4.08 -2.56 0.62
N ILE A 101 4.18 -1.68 1.63
CA ILE A 101 5.45 -1.41 2.32
C ILE A 101 6.02 -2.72 2.89
N VAL A 102 5.18 -3.53 3.55
CA VAL A 102 5.56 -4.84 4.08
C VAL A 102 6.03 -5.75 2.95
N ARG A 103 5.25 -5.90 1.86
CA ARG A 103 5.60 -6.76 0.71
C ARG A 103 6.91 -6.35 0.02
N GLY A 104 7.36 -5.11 0.21
CA GLY A 104 8.63 -4.65 -0.33
C GLY A 104 8.55 -3.96 -1.68
N GLY A 105 7.40 -3.39 -2.02
CA GLY A 105 7.29 -2.54 -3.21
C GLY A 105 8.34 -1.43 -3.15
N ARG A 106 9.18 -1.32 -4.18
CA ARG A 106 10.23 -0.28 -4.28
C ARG A 106 9.65 1.09 -4.64
N GLY A 107 8.45 1.09 -5.20
CA GLY A 107 7.59 2.25 -5.29
C GLY A 107 6.15 1.82 -5.08
N LEU A 108 5.29 2.76 -4.72
CA LEU A 108 3.94 2.49 -4.27
C LEU A 108 3.00 3.40 -5.04
N LEU A 109 2.13 2.84 -5.89
CA LEU A 109 1.12 3.59 -6.63
C LEU A 109 -0.25 3.37 -5.97
N TYR A 110 -0.98 4.44 -5.72
CA TYR A 110 -2.31 4.40 -5.13
C TYR A 110 -3.18 5.40 -5.92
N PRO A 111 -4.16 4.96 -6.72
CA PRO A 111 -5.12 5.81 -7.39
C PRO A 111 -6.31 6.07 -6.47
N GLU A 112 -6.56 7.32 -6.11
CA GLU A 112 -7.85 7.71 -5.52
C GLU A 112 -8.87 7.95 -6.64
N PRO A 113 -10.09 7.40 -6.54
CA PRO A 113 -11.19 7.91 -7.35
C PRO A 113 -11.45 9.37 -6.98
N HIS A 114 -11.63 10.23 -7.99
CA HIS A 114 -11.99 11.63 -7.76
C HIS A 114 -13.20 11.70 -6.83
N ARG A 115 -13.01 12.29 -5.65
CA ARG A 115 -14.11 12.79 -4.84
C ARG A 115 -14.70 13.98 -5.61
N LEU A 116 -15.82 13.75 -6.29
CA LEU A 116 -16.74 14.83 -6.69
C LEU A 116 -17.34 15.48 -5.44
#